data_AF-A0A355IXT2-F1
#
_entry.id   AF-A0A355IXT2-F1
#
_cell.length_a   1.000
_cell.length_b   1.000
_cell.length_c   1.000
_cell.angle_alpha   90.00
_cell.angle_beta   90.00
_cell.angle_gamma   90.00
#
_symmetry.space_group_name_H-M   'P 1'
#
loop_
_entity.id
_entity.type
_entity.pdbx_description
1 polymer ?
#
loop_
_entity_poly.entity_id
_entity_poly.type
_entity_poly.pdbx_seq_one_letter_code
_entity_poly.pdbx_strand_id
1 'polypeptide(L)'
;MTKDDFYTYLIRPETMNQESLEGFRALVGEYPAFQSAWILYLKNLMMLGDPAFQGELKRASIFIQDRRMLYTFLHRHTEKEYLEVFNDQSVPDPDELLEIDYAANITYQLDNPGDGGELLSDLAESFRKKSPRKIKETWIDKFIKNEPFLELDESDEAELPTKEEEFVSETLANIYARQGYYEKAIEVFDKLSLKYPEKSIYFAGQIEEIKKLKNN
;
A
#
# COMPACT_ATOMS: atom_id res chain seq x y z
N MET A 1 30.12 -12.01 -2.92
CA MET A 1 29.90 -10.58 -2.58
C MET A 1 30.34 -10.35 -1.15
N THR A 2 31.08 -9.29 -0.85
CA THR A 2 31.47 -8.97 0.53
C THR A 2 30.40 -8.10 1.22
N LYS A 3 30.47 -8.03 2.55
CA LYS A 3 29.55 -7.21 3.37
C LYS A 3 29.65 -5.72 3.01
N ASP A 4 30.86 -5.23 2.76
CA ASP A 4 31.10 -3.82 2.47
C ASP A 4 30.59 -3.43 1.08
N ASP A 5 30.72 -4.34 0.10
CA ASP A 5 30.12 -4.16 -1.23
C ASP A 5 28.60 -4.02 -1.12
N PHE A 6 27.95 -4.87 -0.31
CA PHE A 6 26.51 -4.84 -0.11
C PHE A 6 26.02 -3.49 0.44
N TYR A 7 26.68 -2.95 1.47
CA TYR A 7 26.32 -1.63 2.00
C TYR A 7 26.57 -0.52 0.99
N THR A 8 27.64 -0.64 0.20
CA THR A 8 27.93 0.32 -0.87
C THR A 8 26.78 0.36 -1.87
N TYR A 9 26.26 -0.79 -2.29
CA TYR A 9 25.12 -0.87 -3.21
C TYR A 9 23.79 -0.43 -2.60
N LEU A 10 23.60 -0.60 -1.29
CA LEU A 10 22.40 -0.12 -0.59
C LEU A 10 22.31 1.41 -0.60
N ILE A 11 23.46 2.08 -0.48
CA ILE A 11 23.54 3.55 -0.47
C ILE A 11 23.60 4.09 -1.90
N ARG A 12 24.36 3.44 -2.78
CA ARG A 12 24.56 3.85 -4.18
C ARG A 12 24.25 2.69 -5.13
N PRO A 13 22.97 2.48 -5.48
CA PRO A 13 22.58 1.43 -6.41
C PRO A 13 23.23 1.57 -7.79
N GLU A 14 23.53 2.79 -8.24
CA GLU A 14 24.08 3.09 -9.58
C GLU A 14 25.44 2.44 -9.87
N THR A 15 26.17 1.98 -8.85
CA THR A 15 27.49 1.34 -9.04
C THR A 15 27.39 -0.17 -9.26
N MET A 16 26.18 -0.73 -9.35
CA MET A 16 25.99 -2.16 -9.61
C MET A 16 26.32 -2.53 -11.06
N ASN A 17 26.95 -3.69 -11.22
CA ASN A 17 27.42 -4.26 -12.49
C ASN A 17 27.09 -5.77 -12.59
N GLN A 18 27.53 -6.43 -13.67
CA GLN A 18 27.29 -7.87 -13.87
C GLN A 18 27.90 -8.75 -12.76
N GLU A 19 29.05 -8.39 -12.21
CA GLU A 19 29.68 -9.14 -11.10
C GLU A 19 28.84 -9.08 -9.82
N SER A 20 28.28 -7.90 -9.52
CA SER A 20 27.36 -7.74 -8.41
C SER A 20 26.06 -8.53 -8.63
N LEU A 21 25.61 -8.70 -9.88
CA LEU A 21 24.42 -9.47 -10.21
C LEU A 21 24.58 -10.95 -9.84
N GLU A 22 25.72 -11.55 -10.18
CA GLU A 22 26.03 -12.93 -9.77
C GLU A 22 26.12 -13.05 -8.25
N GLY A 23 26.73 -12.06 -7.60
CA GLY A 23 26.80 -11.96 -6.14
C GLY A 23 25.42 -11.93 -5.47
N PHE A 24 24.49 -11.13 -5.99
CA PHE A 24 23.13 -11.05 -5.49
C PHE A 24 22.32 -12.31 -5.80
N ARG A 25 22.50 -12.90 -6.99
CA ARG A 25 21.85 -14.17 -7.36
C ARG A 25 22.21 -15.30 -6.41
N ALA A 26 23.49 -15.45 -6.09
CA ALA A 26 23.95 -16.45 -5.13
C ALA A 26 23.34 -16.19 -3.75
N LEU A 27 23.37 -14.94 -3.29
CA LEU A 27 22.91 -14.56 -1.96
C LEU A 27 21.39 -14.73 -1.78
N VAL A 28 20.61 -14.43 -2.82
CA VAL A 28 19.17 -14.67 -2.86
C VAL A 28 18.83 -16.17 -2.91
N GLY A 29 19.65 -16.97 -3.60
CA GLY A 29 19.50 -18.42 -3.63
C GLY A 29 19.78 -19.07 -2.27
N GLU A 30 20.81 -18.61 -1.57
CA GLU A 30 21.19 -19.12 -0.24
C GLU A 30 20.26 -18.61 0.87
N TYR A 31 19.79 -17.36 0.77
CA TYR A 31 18.97 -16.72 1.80
C TYR A 31 17.66 -16.15 1.22
N PRO A 32 16.67 -16.99 0.90
CA PRO A 32 15.43 -16.55 0.25
C PRO A 32 14.60 -15.54 1.07
N ALA A 33 14.71 -15.54 2.39
CA ALA A 33 14.00 -14.60 3.26
C ALA A 33 14.66 -13.21 3.33
N PHE A 34 15.84 -13.03 2.73
CA PHE A 34 16.58 -11.77 2.83
C PHE A 34 16.04 -10.71 1.85
N GLN A 35 15.04 -9.95 2.30
CA GLN A 35 14.30 -8.99 1.46
C GLN A 35 15.18 -7.91 0.84
N SER A 36 16.10 -7.32 1.58
CA SER A 36 16.97 -6.26 1.05
C SER A 36 17.85 -6.75 -0.10
N ALA A 37 18.28 -8.02 -0.05
CA ALA A 37 19.02 -8.63 -1.15
C ALA A 37 18.16 -8.82 -2.39
N TRP A 38 16.90 -9.26 -2.24
CA TRP A 38 15.97 -9.34 -3.36
C TRP A 38 15.72 -7.98 -4.01
N ILE A 39 15.53 -6.95 -3.19
CA ILE A 39 15.27 -5.59 -3.68
C ILE A 39 16.48 -5.06 -4.49
N LEU A 40 17.70 -5.27 -3.99
CA LEU A 40 18.92 -4.88 -4.71
C LEU A 40 19.16 -5.74 -5.95
N TYR A 41 18.89 -7.04 -5.88
CA TYR A 41 18.95 -7.94 -7.03
C TYR A 41 18.03 -7.48 -8.17
N LEU A 42 16.77 -7.17 -7.84
CA LEU A 42 15.79 -6.66 -8.80
C LEU A 42 16.20 -5.30 -9.35
N LYS A 43 16.71 -4.40 -8.50
CA LYS A 43 17.22 -3.10 -8.93
C LYS A 43 18.37 -3.27 -9.91
N ASN A 44 19.28 -4.21 -9.65
CA ASN A 44 20.40 -4.53 -10.53
C ASN A 44 19.93 -5.06 -11.90
N LEU A 45 19.04 -6.06 -11.89
CA LEU A 45 18.42 -6.60 -13.10
C LEU A 45 17.74 -5.51 -13.94
N MET A 46 17.01 -4.60 -13.28
CA MET A 46 16.32 -3.50 -13.94
C MET A 46 17.30 -2.50 -14.59
N MET A 47 18.38 -2.15 -13.90
CA MET A 47 19.40 -1.23 -14.43
C MET A 47 20.20 -1.83 -15.59
N LEU A 48 20.44 -3.14 -15.56
CA LEU A 48 21.11 -3.87 -16.63
C LEU A 48 20.18 -4.19 -17.80
N GLY A 49 18.87 -3.95 -17.67
CA GLY A 49 17.88 -4.30 -18.70
C GLY A 49 17.75 -5.80 -18.93
N ASP A 50 17.99 -6.62 -17.90
CA ASP A 50 18.00 -8.08 -18.02
C ASP A 50 16.57 -8.60 -18.28
N PRO A 51 16.34 -9.42 -19.32
CA PRO A 51 15.01 -9.96 -19.64
C PRO A 51 14.45 -10.85 -18.52
N ALA A 52 15.28 -11.40 -17.65
CA ALA A 52 14.85 -12.20 -16.50
C ALA A 52 14.17 -11.36 -15.41
N PHE A 53 14.26 -10.03 -15.45
CA PHE A 53 13.70 -9.13 -14.44
C PHE A 53 12.24 -9.44 -14.11
N GLN A 54 11.39 -9.58 -15.12
CA GLN A 54 9.95 -9.81 -14.93
C GLN A 54 9.66 -11.17 -14.25
N GLY A 55 10.43 -12.19 -14.58
CA GLY A 55 10.31 -13.51 -13.95
C GLY A 55 10.76 -13.48 -12.49
N GLU A 56 11.89 -12.85 -12.22
CA GLU A 56 12.44 -12.72 -10.88
C GLU A 56 11.62 -11.79 -9.98
N LEU A 57 10.99 -10.75 -10.54
CA LEU A 57 10.09 -9.85 -9.80
C LEU A 57 8.90 -10.62 -9.22
N LYS A 58 8.29 -11.51 -10.03
CA LYS A 58 7.19 -12.37 -9.56
C LYS A 58 7.64 -13.29 -8.44
N ARG A 59 8.83 -13.89 -8.55
CA ARG A 59 9.41 -14.76 -7.51
C ARG A 59 9.70 -13.99 -6.23
N ALA A 60 10.34 -12.83 -6.33
CA ALA A 60 10.68 -11.97 -5.21
C ALA A 60 9.45 -11.45 -4.46
N SER A 61 8.33 -11.24 -5.17
CA SER A 61 7.07 -10.75 -4.59
C SER A 61 6.46 -11.68 -3.54
N ILE A 62 6.90 -12.94 -3.50
CA ILE A 62 6.52 -13.93 -2.47
C ILE A 62 7.22 -13.63 -1.14
N PHE A 63 8.47 -13.15 -1.21
CA PHE A 63 9.32 -12.94 -0.03
C PHE A 63 9.28 -11.50 0.50
N ILE A 64 9.02 -10.53 -0.39
CA ILE A 64 8.95 -9.11 -0.04
C ILE A 64 7.53 -8.77 0.46
N GLN A 65 7.43 -8.40 1.73
CA GLN A 65 6.16 -8.07 2.38
C GLN A 65 5.62 -6.70 1.92
N ASP A 66 6.48 -5.69 1.83
CA ASP A 66 6.10 -4.34 1.42
C ASP A 66 6.37 -4.10 -0.07
N ARG A 67 5.32 -4.30 -0.87
CA ARG A 67 5.36 -4.07 -2.32
C ARG A 67 5.43 -2.59 -2.69
N ARG A 68 4.97 -1.70 -1.80
CA ARG A 68 5.07 -0.25 -2.02
C ARG A 68 6.53 0.17 -1.88
N MET A 69 7.19 -0.28 -0.82
CA MET A 69 8.62 -0.03 -0.64
C MET A 69 9.46 -0.61 -1.78
N LEU A 70 9.14 -1.82 -2.26
CA LEU A 70 9.78 -2.39 -3.45
C LEU A 70 9.62 -1.48 -4.67
N TYR A 71 8.38 -1.09 -5.00
CA TYR A 71 8.10 -0.23 -6.13
C TYR A 71 8.81 1.13 -6.00
N THR A 72 8.68 1.78 -4.85
CA THR A 72 9.36 3.06 -4.57
C THR A 72 10.86 2.91 -4.74
N PHE A 73 11.48 1.84 -4.24
CA PHE A 73 12.91 1.62 -4.37
C PHE A 73 13.35 1.38 -5.82
N LEU A 74 12.58 0.61 -6.59
CA LEU A 74 12.86 0.37 -8.01
C LEU A 74 12.77 1.68 -8.81
N HIS A 75 11.78 2.52 -8.55
CA HIS A 75 11.50 3.73 -9.34
C HIS A 75 12.02 5.06 -8.75
N ARG A 76 12.71 5.04 -7.60
CA ARG A 76 13.17 6.24 -6.85
C ARG A 76 14.00 7.25 -7.66
N HIS A 77 14.59 6.84 -8.77
CA HIS A 77 15.47 7.68 -9.60
C HIS A 77 14.89 7.99 -10.99
N THR A 78 13.65 7.56 -11.29
CA THR A 78 12.98 7.76 -12.59
C THR A 78 11.84 8.78 -12.52
N GLU A 79 11.85 9.73 -11.58
CA GLU A 79 10.87 10.84 -11.53
C GLU A 79 10.81 11.65 -12.83
N LYS A 80 11.89 11.67 -13.63
CA LYS A 80 11.91 12.33 -14.93
C LYS A 80 10.93 11.72 -15.95
N GLU A 81 10.74 10.40 -15.93
CA GLU A 81 9.78 9.72 -16.83
C GLU A 81 8.33 10.01 -16.41
N TYR A 82 8.09 10.21 -15.11
CA TYR A 82 6.77 10.63 -14.60
C TYR A 82 6.44 12.08 -14.96
N LEU A 83 7.42 12.97 -15.13
CA LEU A 83 7.14 14.38 -15.44
C LEU A 83 6.94 14.63 -16.95
N GLU A 84 7.53 13.82 -17.83
CA GLU A 84 7.36 13.96 -19.28
C GLU A 84 5.97 13.54 -19.77
N VAL A 85 5.31 12.58 -19.10
CA VAL A 85 3.94 12.16 -19.42
C VAL A 85 2.89 13.18 -18.98
N PHE A 86 3.19 14.02 -17.98
CA PHE A 86 2.25 15.00 -17.41
C PHE A 86 2.42 16.41 -17.98
N ASN A 87 3.34 16.60 -18.94
CA ASN A 87 3.65 17.92 -19.48
C ASN A 87 2.63 18.42 -20.53
N ASP A 88 1.59 17.64 -20.86
CA ASP A 88 0.59 18.02 -21.88
C ASP A 88 -0.85 18.18 -21.36
N GLN A 89 -1.17 17.97 -20.07
CA GLN A 89 -2.49 18.36 -19.55
C GLN A 89 -2.41 18.92 -18.13
N SER A 90 -3.02 20.09 -17.95
CA SER A 90 -3.17 20.91 -16.73
C SER A 90 -3.01 20.15 -15.42
N VAL A 91 -2.03 20.58 -14.62
CA VAL A 91 -1.73 20.07 -13.28
C VAL A 91 -2.98 20.17 -12.37
N PRO A 92 -3.53 19.04 -11.89
CA PRO A 92 -4.58 19.05 -10.88
C PRO A 92 -4.03 19.46 -9.50
N ASP A 93 -4.90 20.01 -8.67
CA ASP A 93 -4.60 20.59 -7.35
C ASP A 93 -3.82 19.61 -6.44
N PRO A 94 -2.78 20.03 -5.69
CA PRO A 94 -2.07 19.17 -4.74
C PRO A 94 -2.95 18.38 -3.74
N ASP A 95 -4.15 18.88 -3.43
CA ASP A 95 -5.09 18.15 -2.57
C ASP A 95 -5.79 16.97 -3.29
N GLU A 96 -5.87 16.97 -4.63
CA GLU A 96 -6.34 15.83 -5.45
C GLU A 96 -5.29 14.70 -5.53
N LEU A 97 -3.99 15.00 -5.33
CA LEU A 97 -2.91 14.00 -5.36
C LEU A 97 -2.96 13.01 -4.18
N LEU A 98 -3.62 13.38 -3.08
CA LEU A 98 -3.85 12.49 -1.94
C LEU A 98 -5.07 11.57 -2.14
N GLU A 99 -5.91 11.85 -3.14
CA GLU A 99 -6.99 10.98 -3.63
C GLU A 99 -6.55 10.08 -4.78
N ILE A 100 -5.24 9.96 -5.07
CA ILE A 100 -4.72 8.92 -5.95
C ILE A 100 -4.89 7.58 -5.21
N ASP A 101 -6.08 7.00 -5.35
CA ASP A 101 -6.39 5.65 -4.93
C ASP A 101 -5.48 4.72 -5.76
N TYR A 102 -4.37 4.28 -5.15
CA TYR A 102 -3.32 3.47 -5.78
C TYR A 102 -3.84 2.18 -6.45
N ALA A 103 -5.11 1.81 -6.22
CA ALA A 103 -5.81 0.74 -6.90
C ALA A 103 -6.22 1.06 -8.36
N ALA A 104 -6.38 2.34 -8.72
CA ALA A 104 -6.95 2.75 -10.01
C ALA A 104 -5.96 2.67 -11.19
N ASN A 105 -4.65 2.62 -10.93
CA ASN A 105 -3.61 2.68 -11.97
C ASN A 105 -2.80 1.39 -12.15
N ILE A 106 -3.38 0.23 -11.82
CA ILE A 106 -2.80 -1.05 -12.26
C ILE A 106 -3.18 -1.28 -13.73
N THR A 107 -2.43 -0.66 -14.63
CA THR A 107 -2.49 -0.99 -16.06
C THR A 107 -1.75 -2.31 -16.27
N TYR A 108 -2.46 -3.42 -16.24
CA TYR A 108 -1.92 -4.69 -16.74
C TYR A 108 -1.83 -4.60 -18.26
N GLN A 109 -0.65 -4.35 -18.80
CA GLN A 109 -0.37 -4.62 -20.21
C GLN A 109 -0.33 -6.13 -20.40
N LEU A 110 -1.40 -6.69 -20.96
CA LEU A 110 -1.40 -8.05 -21.51
C LEU A 110 -0.66 -8.00 -22.86
N ASP A 111 0.35 -8.84 -23.03
CA ASP A 111 1.08 -9.02 -24.29
C ASP A 111 0.14 -9.59 -25.39
N ASN A 112 -0.61 -8.70 -26.06
CA ASN A 112 -1.27 -8.99 -27.32
C ASN A 112 -1.14 -7.77 -28.24
N PRO A 113 -0.27 -7.80 -29.26
CA PRO A 113 -0.13 -6.71 -30.21
C PRO A 113 -1.26 -6.82 -31.24
N GLY A 114 -2.43 -6.22 -30.95
CA GLY A 114 -3.52 -6.31 -31.92
C GLY A 114 -4.83 -5.59 -31.61
N ASP A 115 -5.02 -4.94 -30.46
CA ASP A 115 -6.25 -4.19 -30.21
C ASP A 115 -5.93 -2.87 -29.50
N GLY A 116 -6.52 -1.78 -30.00
CA GLY A 116 -6.28 -0.44 -29.48
C GLY A 116 -6.67 -0.37 -27.99
N GLY A 117 -5.92 0.43 -27.23
CA GLY A 117 -6.10 0.53 -25.78
C GLY A 117 -7.53 0.91 -25.41
N GLU A 118 -8.29 -0.06 -24.92
CA GLU A 118 -9.54 0.17 -24.20
C GLU A 118 -9.20 0.65 -22.78
N LEU A 119 -9.84 1.74 -22.35
CA LEU A 119 -9.73 2.23 -20.98
C LEU A 119 -10.30 1.17 -20.03
N LEU A 120 -9.74 1.05 -18.83
CA LEU A 120 -10.28 0.16 -17.77
C LEU A 120 -11.76 0.44 -17.46
N SER A 121 -12.24 1.66 -17.73
CA SER A 121 -13.66 2.01 -17.69
C SER A 121 -14.49 1.19 -18.68
N ASP A 122 -14.03 1.05 -19.92
CA ASP A 122 -14.73 0.32 -20.98
C ASP A 122 -14.72 -1.18 -20.70
N LEU A 123 -13.61 -1.69 -20.15
CA LEU A 123 -13.50 -3.08 -19.71
C LEU A 123 -14.42 -3.36 -18.51
N ALA A 124 -14.44 -2.47 -17.50
CA ALA A 124 -15.35 -2.58 -16.35
C ALA A 124 -16.83 -2.49 -16.76
N GLU A 125 -17.16 -1.64 -17.73
CA GLU A 125 -18.50 -1.58 -18.34
C GLU A 125 -18.85 -2.87 -19.09
N SER A 126 -17.89 -3.49 -19.79
CA SER A 126 -18.11 -4.77 -20.48
C SER A 126 -18.43 -5.91 -19.51
N PHE A 127 -17.82 -5.91 -18.31
CA PHE A 127 -18.12 -6.84 -17.23
C PHE A 127 -19.49 -6.55 -16.60
N ARG A 128 -19.82 -5.27 -16.40
CA ARG A 128 -21.11 -4.83 -15.82
C ARG A 128 -22.30 -5.09 -16.75
N LYS A 129 -22.10 -5.05 -18.07
CA LYS A 129 -23.14 -5.32 -19.08
C LYS A 129 -23.40 -6.81 -19.30
N LYS A 130 -22.54 -7.70 -18.78
CA LYS A 130 -22.64 -9.16 -18.92
C LYS A 130 -23.27 -9.83 -17.70
N SER A 131 -24.55 -9.58 -17.48
CA SER A 131 -25.40 -10.41 -16.60
C SER A 131 -26.11 -11.49 -17.42
N PRO A 132 -26.45 -12.67 -16.87
CA PRO A 132 -25.64 -13.57 -16.07
C PRO A 132 -25.42 -14.85 -16.89
N ARG A 133 -24.18 -15.35 -17.01
CA ARG A 133 -24.01 -16.75 -17.41
C ARG A 133 -24.59 -17.59 -16.28
N LYS A 134 -25.45 -18.56 -16.59
CA LYS A 134 -25.91 -19.58 -15.63
C LYS A 134 -24.68 -20.29 -15.06
N ILE A 135 -24.15 -19.77 -13.97
CA ILE A 135 -23.16 -20.43 -13.14
C ILE A 135 -23.91 -21.63 -12.57
N LYS A 136 -23.55 -22.84 -13.03
CA LYS A 136 -23.99 -24.06 -12.38
C LYS A 136 -23.62 -23.91 -10.91
N GLU A 137 -24.59 -23.98 -10.01
CA GLU A 137 -24.46 -23.77 -8.55
C GLU A 137 -23.08 -24.22 -8.07
N THR A 138 -22.20 -23.24 -7.83
CA THR A 138 -20.84 -23.53 -7.38
C THR A 138 -20.88 -23.76 -5.87
N TRP A 139 -19.89 -24.47 -5.33
CA TRP A 139 -19.68 -24.62 -3.88
C TRP A 139 -19.80 -23.28 -3.12
N ILE A 140 -19.41 -22.17 -3.76
CA ILE A 140 -19.49 -20.82 -3.23
C ILE A 140 -20.95 -20.39 -2.99
N ASP A 141 -21.88 -20.73 -3.88
CA ASP A 141 -23.32 -20.42 -3.69
C ASP A 141 -23.90 -21.22 -2.51
N LYS A 142 -23.46 -22.48 -2.34
CA LYS A 142 -23.82 -23.29 -1.17
C LYS A 142 -23.23 -22.74 0.12
N PHE A 143 -21.99 -22.23 0.08
CA PHE A 143 -21.32 -21.63 1.22
C PHE A 143 -22.03 -20.34 1.68
N ILE A 144 -22.35 -19.45 0.73
CA ILE A 144 -23.07 -18.20 1.03
C ILE A 144 -24.47 -18.49 1.58
N LYS A 145 -25.19 -19.47 1.01
CA LYS A 145 -26.52 -19.86 1.48
C LYS A 145 -26.52 -20.50 2.88
N ASN A 146 -25.40 -21.11 3.26
CA ASN A 146 -25.27 -21.78 4.55
C ASN A 146 -24.83 -20.84 5.69
N GLU A 147 -24.63 -19.53 5.42
CA GLU A 147 -24.21 -18.50 6.40
C GLU A 147 -23.44 -19.09 7.58
N PRO A 148 -22.22 -19.64 7.34
CA PRO A 148 -21.54 -20.40 8.36
C PRO A 148 -21.21 -19.48 9.53
N PHE A 149 -21.96 -19.65 10.61
CA PHE A 149 -21.75 -18.95 11.86
C PHE A 149 -20.54 -19.59 12.53
N LEU A 150 -19.54 -18.78 12.87
CA LEU A 150 -18.43 -19.22 13.70
C LEU A 150 -18.96 -19.29 15.13
N GLU A 151 -19.28 -20.49 15.61
CA GLU A 151 -19.53 -20.70 17.05
C GLU A 151 -18.23 -20.42 17.78
N LEU A 152 -18.15 -19.23 18.40
CA LEU A 152 -17.06 -18.90 19.31
C LEU A 152 -17.36 -19.60 20.62
N ASP A 153 -16.55 -20.60 20.97
CA ASP A 153 -16.60 -21.21 22.29
C ASP A 153 -16.28 -20.13 23.34
N GLU A 154 -17.23 -19.86 24.24
CA GLU A 154 -17.09 -18.88 25.35
C GLU A 154 -15.92 -19.21 26.31
N SER A 155 -15.20 -20.31 26.11
CA SER A 155 -14.07 -20.74 26.93
C SER A 155 -12.74 -20.05 26.62
N ASP A 156 -12.62 -19.39 25.46
CA ASP A 156 -11.44 -18.61 25.09
C ASP A 156 -11.70 -17.11 25.28
N GLU A 157 -12.11 -16.72 26.50
CA GLU A 157 -11.89 -15.37 27.00
C GLU A 157 -10.38 -15.14 27.12
N ALA A 158 -9.71 -14.91 25.98
CA ALA A 158 -8.49 -14.12 26.00
C ALA A 158 -8.83 -12.84 26.75
N GLU A 159 -8.14 -12.57 27.86
CA GLU A 159 -8.25 -11.34 28.64
C GLU A 159 -7.98 -10.15 27.71
N LEU A 160 -9.04 -9.68 27.03
CA LEU A 160 -9.06 -8.41 26.36
C LEU A 160 -8.72 -7.40 27.46
N PRO A 161 -7.68 -6.58 27.28
CA PRO A 161 -7.31 -5.61 28.30
C PRO A 161 -8.56 -4.83 28.68
N THR A 162 -8.85 -4.84 29.98
CA THR A 162 -9.93 -4.10 30.62
C THR A 162 -10.06 -2.73 29.96
N LYS A 163 -11.29 -2.34 29.65
CA LYS A 163 -11.77 -1.11 28.95
C LYS A 163 -11.16 0.24 29.37
N GLU A 164 -10.18 0.27 30.28
CA GLU A 164 -9.70 1.46 30.97
C GLU A 164 -8.51 2.13 30.28
N GLU A 165 -7.75 1.43 29.44
CA GLU A 165 -6.68 2.02 28.63
C GLU A 165 -7.07 2.07 27.14
N GLU A 166 -8.14 2.80 26.83
CA GLU A 166 -8.45 3.13 25.44
C GLU A 166 -7.26 3.88 24.83
N PHE A 167 -6.64 3.29 23.80
CA PHE A 167 -5.48 3.85 23.14
C PHE A 167 -5.84 5.20 22.49
N VAL A 168 -5.35 6.30 23.06
CA VAL A 168 -5.59 7.66 22.56
C VAL A 168 -4.35 8.23 21.90
N SER A 169 -4.51 8.74 20.67
CA SER A 169 -3.47 9.45 19.92
C SER A 169 -4.07 10.59 19.09
N GLU A 170 -3.27 11.60 18.78
CA GLU A 170 -3.69 12.75 17.97
C GLU A 170 -4.15 12.31 16.57
N THR A 171 -3.42 11.39 15.96
CA THR A 171 -3.77 10.82 14.66
C THR A 171 -5.12 10.11 14.69
N LEU A 172 -5.43 9.39 15.78
CA LEU A 172 -6.71 8.72 15.94
C LEU A 172 -7.87 9.74 16.03
N ALA A 173 -7.68 10.82 16.79
CA ALA A 173 -8.69 11.89 16.89
C ALA A 173 -8.96 12.55 15.54
N ASN A 174 -7.91 12.82 14.76
CA ASN A 174 -8.02 13.36 13.40
C ASN A 174 -8.74 12.41 12.44
N ILE A 175 -8.49 11.10 12.54
CA ILE A 175 -9.22 10.10 11.76
C ILE A 175 -10.72 10.12 12.11
N TYR A 176 -11.07 10.20 13.40
CA TYR A 176 -12.48 10.30 13.80
C TYR A 176 -13.15 11.57 13.28
N ALA A 177 -12.47 12.71 13.33
CA ALA A 177 -12.98 13.96 12.78
C ALA A 177 -13.24 13.86 11.27
N ARG A 178 -12.31 13.29 10.51
CA ARG A 178 -12.46 13.06 9.06
C ARG A 178 -13.60 12.10 8.71
N GLN A 179 -13.87 11.13 9.57
CA GLN A 179 -14.97 10.18 9.42
C GLN A 179 -16.34 10.74 9.85
N GLY A 180 -16.39 11.98 10.35
CA GLY A 180 -17.62 12.61 10.86
C GLY A 180 -18.00 12.17 12.28
N TYR A 181 -17.18 11.37 12.96
CA TYR A 181 -17.38 10.97 14.36
C TYR A 181 -16.90 12.07 15.32
N TYR A 182 -17.49 13.25 15.22
CA TYR A 182 -17.04 14.45 15.94
C TYR A 182 -17.06 14.29 17.47
N GLU A 183 -18.04 13.57 18.02
CA GLU A 183 -18.16 13.35 19.46
C GLU A 183 -16.98 12.53 20.01
N LYS A 184 -16.63 11.44 19.31
CA LYS A 184 -15.47 10.62 19.65
C LYS A 184 -14.16 11.40 19.47
N ALA A 185 -14.05 12.20 18.41
CA ALA A 185 -12.87 13.02 18.18
C ALA A 185 -12.64 14.01 19.34
N ILE A 186 -13.70 14.67 19.80
CA ILE A 186 -13.64 15.60 20.95
C ILE A 186 -13.22 14.85 22.22
N GLU A 187 -13.82 13.70 22.52
CA GLU A 187 -13.46 12.89 23.69
C GLU A 187 -11.98 12.48 23.70
N VAL A 188 -11.44 12.09 22.54
CA VAL A 188 -10.01 11.75 22.41
C VAL A 188 -9.14 12.99 22.62
N PHE A 189 -9.51 14.15 22.06
CA PHE A 189 -8.77 15.39 22.29
C PHE A 189 -8.82 15.87 23.74
N ASP A 190 -9.94 15.71 24.42
CA ASP A 190 -10.07 16.01 25.86
C ASP A 190 -9.17 15.09 26.70
N LYS A 191 -9.16 13.78 26.40
CA LYS A 191 -8.23 12.83 27.03
C LYS A 191 -6.76 13.19 26.78
N LEU A 192 -6.41 13.64 25.57
CA LEU A 192 -5.06 14.08 25.24
C LEU A 192 -4.67 15.39 25.94
N SER A 193 -5.61 16.31 26.14
CA SER A 193 -5.39 17.55 26.91
C SER A 193 -5.07 17.26 28.36
N LEU A 194 -5.72 16.24 28.96
CA LEU A 194 -5.42 15.76 30.31
C LEU A 194 -4.04 15.08 30.40
N LYS A 195 -3.63 14.37 29.33
CA LYS A 195 -2.36 13.62 29.30
C LYS A 195 -1.14 14.51 28.97
N TYR A 196 -1.32 15.55 28.16
CA TYR A 196 -0.26 16.41 27.65
C TYR A 196 -0.64 17.90 27.83
N PRO A 197 -0.58 18.44 29.06
CA PRO A 197 -1.05 19.79 29.36
C PRO A 197 -0.27 20.88 28.62
N GLU A 198 1.01 20.66 28.31
CA GLU A 198 1.83 21.54 27.46
C GLU A 198 1.22 21.83 26.08
N LYS A 199 0.40 20.91 25.54
CA LYS A 199 -0.30 21.06 24.26
C LYS A 199 -1.78 21.43 24.41
N SER A 200 -2.25 21.75 25.61
CA SER A 200 -3.67 22.00 25.89
C SER A 200 -4.28 23.10 25.00
N ILE A 201 -3.53 24.19 24.73
CA ILE A 201 -3.97 25.28 23.84
C ILE A 201 -4.24 24.77 22.42
N TYR A 202 -3.37 23.88 21.92
CA TYR A 202 -3.52 23.29 20.60
C TYR A 202 -4.75 22.39 20.51
N PHE A 203 -4.93 21.50 21.49
CA PHE A 203 -6.11 20.61 21.53
C PHE A 203 -7.43 21.39 21.67
N ALA A 204 -7.44 22.47 22.46
CA ALA A 204 -8.60 23.35 22.55
C ALA A 204 -8.97 23.95 21.19
N GLY A 205 -7.97 24.39 20.40
CA GLY A 205 -8.18 24.87 19.03
C GLY A 205 -8.79 23.82 18.10
N GLN A 206 -8.27 22.58 18.15
CA GLN A 206 -8.80 21.46 17.36
C GLN A 206 -10.24 21.09 17.75
N ILE A 207 -10.56 21.12 19.05
CA ILE A 207 -11.92 20.88 19.55
C ILE A 207 -12.88 21.97 19.06
N GLU A 208 -12.48 23.24 19.06
CA GLU A 208 -13.30 24.34 18.54
C GLU A 208 -13.57 24.20 17.05
N GLU A 209 -12.56 23.80 16.27
CA GLU A 209 -12.69 23.56 14.83
C GLU A 209 -13.68 22.42 14.55
N ILE A 210 -13.55 21.30 15.26
CA ILE A 210 -14.49 20.17 15.15
C ILE A 210 -15.91 20.57 15.58
N LYS A 211 -16.07 21.40 16.61
CA LYS A 211 -17.39 21.91 17.03
C LYS A 211 -18.02 22.81 15.96
N LYS A 212 -17.22 23.59 15.23
CA LYS A 212 -17.71 24.38 14.09
C LYS A 212 -18.17 23.47 12.96
N LEU A 213 -17.40 22.43 12.63
CA LEU A 213 -17.75 21.44 11.60
C LEU A 213 -19.02 20.66 11.95
N LYS A 214 -19.24 20.34 13.24
CA LYS A 214 -20.47 19.67 13.70
C LYS A 214 -21.72 20.54 13.54
N ASN A 215 -21.57 21.87 13.60
CA ASN A 215 -22.67 22.84 13.58
C ASN A 215 -22.95 23.44 12.19
N ASN A 216 -22.22 23.00 11.16
CA ASN A 216 -22.35 23.46 9.78
C ASN A 216 -22.97 22.35 8.93
#